data_AF-A0A3D3RFV4-F1
#
_entry.id   AF-A0A3D3RFV4-F1
#
_cell.length_a   1.000
_cell.length_b   1.000
_cell.length_c   1.000
_cell.angle_alpha   90.00
_cell.angle_beta   90.00
_cell.angle_gamma   90.00
#
_symmetry.space_group_name_H-M   'P 1'
#
loop_
_entity.id
_entity.type
_entity.pdbx_description
1 polymer ?
#
loop_
_entity_poly.entity_id
_entity_poly.type
_entity_poly.pdbx_seq_one_letter_code
_entity_poly.pdbx_strand_id
1 'polypeptide(L)'
;MSNTWPKRLFLSLHFASCYLPLRYEVWIAAGNCRSLQTQQELGEISRTTEILFWNTLLEHRCFIEFEAFTGEQKRLFDLALGDGCPLHVSNNPDGLKEWRAELTSCLQQLERTYSDSADWPAWILITIHFVSFYLDLALKKRIRQSHELHSDFQSQSQIDHLCKRLSEQFPHQWLELLTRLWLESTHCSRDASGLPLIKSLPRQALTITSSRTSCEVLLF
;
A
#
# COMPACT_ATOMS: atom_id res chain seq x y z
N MET A 1 -6.63 11.70 -16.70
CA MET A 1 -5.95 10.40 -16.82
C MET A 1 -6.96 9.30 -17.14
N SER A 2 -6.53 8.16 -17.69
CA SER A 2 -7.44 7.01 -17.91
C SER A 2 -7.92 6.46 -16.57
N ASN A 3 -9.21 6.17 -16.45
CA ASN A 3 -9.81 5.55 -15.24
C ASN A 3 -9.44 4.07 -15.09
N THR A 4 -8.87 3.47 -16.13
CA THR A 4 -8.45 2.07 -16.17
C THR A 4 -6.98 1.96 -16.55
N TRP A 5 -6.30 0.97 -15.95
CA TRP A 5 -4.93 0.62 -16.24
C TRP A 5 -4.83 -0.83 -16.71
N PRO A 6 -3.93 -1.14 -17.65
CA PRO A 6 -3.55 -2.51 -17.93
C PRO A 6 -2.99 -3.16 -16.67
N LYS A 7 -3.48 -4.37 -16.33
CA LYS A 7 -2.96 -5.16 -15.19
C LYS A 7 -1.45 -5.29 -15.23
N ARG A 8 -0.89 -5.55 -16.41
CA ARG A 8 0.57 -5.68 -16.61
C ARG A 8 1.35 -4.43 -16.24
N LEU A 9 0.80 -3.24 -16.53
CA LEU A 9 1.42 -1.97 -16.15
C LEU A 9 1.45 -1.87 -14.62
N PHE A 10 0.31 -2.10 -13.97
CA PHE A 10 0.24 -2.07 -12.52
C PHE A 10 1.18 -3.08 -11.86
N LEU A 11 1.22 -4.33 -12.33
CA LEU A 11 2.12 -5.36 -11.81
C LEU A 11 3.59 -4.95 -11.91
N SER A 12 3.98 -4.29 -13.01
CA SER A 12 5.34 -3.80 -13.20
C SER A 12 5.69 -2.68 -12.21
N LEU A 13 4.77 -1.73 -12.03
CA LEU A 13 4.92 -0.63 -11.06
C LEU A 13 4.94 -1.16 -9.61
N HIS A 14 4.00 -2.03 -9.29
CA HIS A 14 3.89 -2.68 -7.98
C HIS A 14 5.15 -3.49 -7.65
N PHE A 15 5.68 -4.25 -8.61
CA PHE A 15 6.95 -4.95 -8.48
C PHE A 15 8.11 -3.98 -8.25
N ALA A 16 8.21 -2.93 -9.06
CA ALA A 16 9.27 -1.94 -8.97
C ALA A 16 9.27 -1.23 -7.61
N SER A 17 8.09 -0.89 -7.07
CA SER A 17 7.99 -0.19 -5.79
C SER A 17 8.33 -1.08 -4.59
N CYS A 18 7.83 -2.31 -4.55
CA CYS A 18 7.89 -3.15 -3.35
C CYS A 18 8.90 -4.30 -3.43
N TYR A 19 8.92 -5.00 -4.56
CA TYR A 19 9.63 -6.27 -4.70
C TYR A 19 11.06 -6.08 -5.19
N LEU A 20 11.32 -5.08 -6.03
CA LEU A 20 12.66 -4.81 -6.52
C LEU A 20 13.62 -4.43 -5.37
N PRO A 21 13.26 -3.53 -4.42
CA PRO A 21 14.08 -3.30 -3.23
C PRO A 21 14.29 -4.56 -2.38
N LEU A 22 13.25 -5.40 -2.22
CA LEU A 22 13.35 -6.67 -1.50
C LEU A 22 14.35 -7.63 -2.17
N ARG A 23 14.29 -7.77 -3.51
CA ARG A 23 15.20 -8.62 -4.28
C ARG A 23 16.65 -8.17 -4.12
N TYR A 24 16.88 -6.86 -4.06
CA TYR A 24 18.20 -6.32 -3.81
C TYR A 24 18.72 -6.67 -2.40
N GLU A 25 17.88 -6.60 -1.37
CA GLU A 25 18.27 -7.04 -0.01
C GLU A 25 18.58 -8.54 0.04
N VAL A 26 17.83 -9.39 -0.67
CA VAL A 26 18.14 -10.82 -0.81
C VAL A 26 19.47 -11.04 -1.51
N TRP A 27 19.76 -10.28 -2.57
CA TRP A 27 21.02 -10.35 -3.30
C TRP A 27 22.22 -9.96 -2.42
N ILE A 28 22.10 -8.91 -1.60
CA ILE A 28 23.10 -8.55 -0.59
C ILE A 28 23.30 -9.69 0.41
N ALA A 29 22.21 -10.23 0.96
CA ALA A 29 22.26 -11.31 1.95
C ALA A 29 22.91 -12.61 1.41
N ALA A 30 22.92 -12.81 0.09
CA ALA A 30 23.61 -13.91 -0.58
C ALA A 30 25.14 -13.71 -0.70
N GLY A 31 25.70 -12.66 -0.09
CA GLY A 31 27.15 -12.41 -0.04
C GLY A 31 27.65 -11.34 -1.02
N ASN A 32 26.75 -10.60 -1.67
CA ASN A 32 27.12 -9.51 -2.57
C ASN A 32 27.29 -8.17 -1.83
N CYS A 33 28.05 -7.25 -2.42
CA CYS A 33 28.34 -5.95 -1.82
C CYS A 33 27.21 -4.93 -1.99
N ARG A 34 26.92 -4.18 -0.92
CA ARG A 34 25.98 -3.06 -0.96
C ARG A 34 26.56 -1.89 -1.77
N SER A 35 25.79 -1.41 -2.74
CA SER A 35 26.01 -0.17 -3.49
C SER A 35 25.06 0.92 -2.98
N LEU A 36 25.62 2.07 -2.59
CA LEU A 36 24.85 3.25 -2.19
C LEU A 36 24.05 3.82 -3.36
N GLN A 37 24.66 3.90 -4.55
CA GLN A 37 24.01 4.39 -5.76
C GLN A 37 22.76 3.54 -6.08
N THR A 38 22.89 2.21 -6.04
CA THR A 38 21.76 1.31 -6.31
C THR A 38 20.64 1.48 -5.28
N GLN A 39 20.96 1.72 -4.01
CA GLN A 39 19.94 2.01 -2.99
C GLN A 39 19.19 3.30 -3.29
N GLN A 40 19.90 4.34 -3.72
CA GLN A 40 19.30 5.63 -4.09
C GLN A 40 18.38 5.49 -5.30
N GLU A 41 18.84 4.82 -6.36
CA GLU A 41 18.05 4.55 -7.57
C GLU A 41 16.78 3.73 -7.26
N LEU A 42 16.90 2.69 -6.44
CA LEU A 42 15.75 1.89 -5.99
C LEU A 42 14.76 2.72 -5.17
N GLY A 43 15.26 3.55 -4.25
CA GLY A 43 14.41 4.45 -3.46
C GLY A 43 13.69 5.48 -4.33
N GLU A 44 14.35 6.01 -5.35
CA GLU A 44 13.74 6.93 -6.32
C GLU A 44 12.66 6.26 -7.17
N ILE A 45 12.91 5.03 -7.65
CA ILE A 45 11.91 4.22 -8.38
C ILE A 45 10.68 3.98 -7.51
N SER A 46 10.87 3.50 -6.27
CA SER A 46 9.77 3.29 -5.33
C SER A 46 9.00 4.59 -5.10
N ARG A 47 9.69 5.67 -4.73
CA ARG A 47 9.05 6.96 -4.44
C ARG A 47 8.24 7.49 -5.62
N THR A 48 8.81 7.48 -6.81
CA THR A 48 8.14 7.98 -8.03
C THR A 48 6.90 7.15 -8.34
N THR A 49 6.99 5.83 -8.17
CA THR A 49 5.86 4.92 -8.40
C THR A 49 4.74 5.14 -7.39
N GLU A 50 5.06 5.30 -6.11
CA GLU A 50 4.06 5.56 -5.07
C GLU A 50 3.37 6.91 -5.29
N ILE A 51 4.14 7.97 -5.61
CA ILE A 51 3.57 9.28 -5.94
C ILE A 51 2.60 9.16 -7.13
N LEU A 52 2.95 8.36 -8.16
CA LEU A 52 2.06 8.09 -9.29
C LEU A 52 0.76 7.41 -8.84
N PHE A 53 0.83 6.38 -7.99
CA PHE A 53 -0.37 5.71 -7.45
C PHE A 53 -1.28 6.70 -6.73
N TRP A 54 -0.73 7.47 -5.78
CA TRP A 54 -1.54 8.37 -4.96
C TRP A 54 -2.08 9.57 -5.75
N ASN A 55 -1.32 10.13 -6.68
CA ASN A 55 -1.84 11.17 -7.58
C ASN A 55 -2.94 10.63 -8.49
N THR A 56 -2.76 9.41 -9.03
CA THR A 56 -3.80 8.76 -9.85
C THR A 56 -5.09 8.58 -9.04
N LEU A 57 -4.96 8.17 -7.77
CA LEU A 57 -6.09 8.03 -6.86
C LEU A 57 -6.80 9.38 -6.63
N LEU A 58 -6.05 10.43 -6.29
CA LEU A 58 -6.56 11.79 -6.02
C LEU A 58 -7.18 12.48 -7.24
N GLU A 59 -6.76 12.10 -8.45
CA GLU A 59 -7.31 12.60 -9.71
C GLU A 59 -8.53 11.80 -10.18
N HIS A 60 -8.72 10.59 -9.66
CA HIS A 60 -9.85 9.74 -10.02
C HIS A 60 -11.13 10.26 -9.36
N ARG A 61 -12.15 10.55 -10.17
CA ARG A 61 -13.46 11.08 -9.70
C ARG A 61 -14.22 10.17 -8.74
N CYS A 62 -13.79 8.93 -8.59
CA CYS A 62 -14.50 7.94 -7.78
C CYS A 62 -14.50 8.26 -6.27
N PHE A 63 -13.61 9.15 -5.82
CA PHE A 63 -13.61 9.65 -4.44
C PHE A 63 -14.40 10.94 -4.26
N ILE A 64 -14.75 11.63 -5.35
CA ILE A 64 -15.69 12.76 -5.35
C ILE A 64 -17.13 12.22 -5.34
N GLU A 65 -17.36 11.02 -5.88
CA GLU A 65 -18.65 10.36 -6.02
C GLU A 65 -18.64 8.96 -5.37
N PHE A 66 -18.36 8.84 -4.07
CA PHE A 66 -18.45 7.55 -3.35
C PHE A 66 -19.79 6.84 -3.57
N GLU A 67 -20.86 7.60 -3.77
CA GLU A 67 -22.20 7.08 -4.11
C GLU A 67 -22.30 6.45 -5.50
N ALA A 68 -21.34 6.69 -6.39
CA ALA A 68 -21.27 6.03 -7.69
C ALA A 68 -20.75 4.58 -7.60
N PHE A 69 -20.13 4.20 -6.47
CA PHE A 69 -19.72 2.82 -6.26
C PHE A 69 -20.91 1.93 -5.94
N THR A 70 -20.93 0.74 -6.54
CA THR A 70 -21.96 -0.26 -6.32
C THR A 70 -21.35 -1.61 -5.95
N GLY A 71 -22.08 -2.40 -5.14
CA GLY A 71 -21.69 -3.75 -4.74
C GLY A 71 -20.26 -3.82 -4.18
N GLU A 72 -19.47 -4.72 -4.76
CA GLU A 72 -18.13 -5.07 -4.28
C GLU A 72 -17.10 -3.94 -4.41
N GLN A 73 -17.32 -2.98 -5.31
CA GLN A 73 -16.47 -1.79 -5.38
C GLN A 73 -16.61 -0.94 -4.12
N LYS A 74 -17.85 -0.67 -3.71
CA LYS A 74 -18.15 0.08 -2.48
C LYS A 74 -17.62 -0.68 -1.27
N ARG A 75 -17.73 -2.01 -1.29
CA ARG A 75 -17.24 -2.86 -0.20
C ARG A 75 -15.72 -2.87 -0.08
N LEU A 76 -14.99 -2.99 -1.19
CA LEU A 76 -13.52 -2.90 -1.18
C LEU A 76 -13.05 -1.55 -0.65
N PHE A 77 -13.69 -0.46 -1.10
CA PHE A 77 -13.38 0.87 -0.59
C PHE A 77 -13.55 0.92 0.94
N ASP A 78 -14.69 0.48 1.46
CA ASP A 78 -14.97 0.51 2.89
C ASP A 78 -13.98 -0.34 3.70
N LEU A 79 -13.68 -1.55 3.24
CA LEU A 79 -12.73 -2.47 3.91
C LEU A 79 -11.28 -1.97 3.92
N ALA A 80 -10.91 -1.10 2.99
CA ALA A 80 -9.53 -0.62 2.84
C ALA A 80 -9.34 0.81 3.36
N LEU A 81 -10.20 1.72 2.94
CA LEU A 81 -10.06 3.16 3.12
C LEU A 81 -11.22 3.79 3.90
N GLY A 82 -12.32 3.07 4.14
CA GLY A 82 -13.49 3.56 4.90
C GLY A 82 -13.57 3.01 6.33
N ASP A 83 -14.77 3.07 6.91
CA ASP A 83 -15.04 2.70 8.31
C ASP A 83 -14.82 1.20 8.58
N GLY A 84 -14.96 0.36 7.55
CA GLY A 84 -14.64 -1.07 7.60
C GLY A 84 -13.15 -1.40 7.69
N CYS A 85 -12.26 -0.41 7.59
CA CYS A 85 -10.82 -0.61 7.68
C CYS A 85 -10.39 -1.13 9.07
N PRO A 86 -9.49 -2.12 9.17
CA PRO A 86 -9.12 -2.76 10.44
C PRO A 86 -8.30 -1.83 11.35
N LEU A 87 -7.96 -0.62 10.87
CA LEU A 87 -7.37 0.44 11.69
C LEU A 87 -8.42 1.13 12.58
N HIS A 88 -9.72 1.03 12.22
CA HIS A 88 -10.86 1.43 13.06
C HIS A 88 -11.33 0.33 13.98
N VAL A 89 -11.30 -0.90 13.47
CA VAL A 89 -11.74 -2.06 14.22
C VAL A 89 -10.72 -2.31 15.32
N SER A 90 -11.16 -2.11 16.57
CA SER A 90 -10.36 -2.30 17.79
C SER A 90 -9.53 -3.59 17.75
N ASN A 91 -8.47 -3.67 18.56
CA ASN A 91 -7.50 -4.77 18.66
C ASN A 91 -8.07 -6.20 18.97
N ASN A 92 -9.35 -6.46 18.72
CA ASN A 92 -9.98 -7.76 18.76
C ASN A 92 -9.43 -8.68 17.65
N PRO A 93 -8.73 -9.77 18.00
CA PRO A 93 -8.21 -10.73 17.03
C PRO A 93 -9.29 -11.38 16.16
N ASP A 94 -10.51 -11.54 16.68
CA ASP A 94 -11.60 -12.15 15.91
C ASP A 94 -12.18 -11.17 14.88
N GLY A 95 -12.23 -9.88 15.19
CA GLY A 95 -12.58 -8.85 14.21
C GLY A 95 -11.61 -8.77 13.03
N LEU A 96 -10.31 -8.98 13.27
CA LEU A 96 -9.32 -9.06 12.19
C LEU A 96 -9.49 -10.31 11.31
N LYS A 97 -9.96 -11.43 11.86
CA LYS A 97 -10.26 -12.63 11.07
C LYS A 97 -11.50 -12.42 10.21
N GLU A 98 -12.55 -11.84 10.77
CA GLU A 98 -13.79 -11.51 10.06
C GLU A 98 -13.51 -10.56 8.90
N TRP A 99 -12.78 -9.47 9.17
CA TRP A 99 -12.36 -8.53 8.13
C TRP A 99 -11.58 -9.21 6.99
N ARG A 100 -10.65 -10.14 7.30
CA ARG A 100 -9.90 -10.88 6.27
C ARG A 100 -10.77 -11.80 5.43
N ALA A 101 -11.70 -12.52 6.07
CA ALA A 101 -12.62 -13.40 5.38
C ALA A 101 -13.47 -12.59 4.39
N GLU A 102 -13.93 -11.43 4.84
CA GLU A 102 -14.74 -10.53 4.03
C GLU A 102 -13.95 -9.88 2.88
N LEU A 103 -12.74 -9.39 3.15
CA LEU A 103 -11.82 -8.90 2.12
C LEU A 103 -11.59 -9.97 1.05
N THR A 104 -11.33 -11.21 1.46
CA THR A 104 -11.07 -12.32 0.52
C THR A 104 -12.31 -12.60 -0.35
N SER A 105 -13.50 -12.63 0.24
CA SER A 105 -14.75 -12.80 -0.50
C SER A 105 -14.97 -11.66 -1.51
N CYS A 106 -14.78 -10.40 -1.07
CA CYS A 106 -14.94 -9.22 -1.90
C CYS A 106 -14.01 -9.25 -3.12
N LEU A 107 -12.74 -9.55 -2.86
CA LEU A 107 -11.74 -9.62 -3.91
C LEU A 107 -12.01 -10.74 -4.93
N GLN A 108 -12.43 -11.92 -4.48
CA GLN A 108 -12.82 -13.02 -5.37
C GLN A 108 -14.00 -12.65 -6.28
N GLN A 109 -14.93 -11.84 -5.78
CA GLN A 109 -16.05 -11.37 -6.60
C GLN A 109 -15.62 -10.30 -7.61
N LEU A 110 -14.72 -9.39 -7.22
CA LEU A 110 -14.12 -8.44 -8.15
C LEU A 110 -13.33 -9.16 -9.25
N GLU A 111 -12.54 -10.17 -8.89
CA GLU A 111 -11.83 -11.00 -9.86
C GLU A 111 -12.79 -11.63 -10.87
N ARG A 112 -13.90 -12.25 -10.42
CA ARG A 112 -14.90 -12.79 -11.34
C ARG A 112 -15.49 -11.72 -12.25
N THR A 113 -15.78 -10.54 -11.71
CA THR A 113 -16.37 -9.41 -12.44
C THR A 113 -15.45 -8.90 -13.55
N TYR A 114 -14.14 -8.89 -13.31
CA TYR A 114 -13.14 -8.34 -14.23
C TYR A 114 -12.18 -9.40 -14.79
N SER A 115 -12.55 -10.68 -14.72
CA SER A 115 -11.69 -11.83 -15.02
C SER A 115 -11.18 -11.79 -16.47
N ASP A 116 -12.07 -11.49 -17.41
CA ASP A 116 -11.77 -11.42 -18.84
C ASP A 116 -11.12 -10.10 -19.27
N SER A 117 -11.01 -9.11 -18.37
CA SER A 117 -10.47 -7.79 -18.70
C SER A 117 -8.97 -7.69 -18.42
N ALA A 118 -8.21 -7.33 -19.45
CA ALA A 118 -6.81 -6.95 -19.31
C ALA A 118 -6.63 -5.61 -18.57
N ASP A 119 -7.66 -4.77 -18.59
CA ASP A 119 -7.68 -3.44 -17.99
C ASP A 119 -8.60 -3.41 -16.77
N TRP A 120 -8.09 -2.90 -15.66
CA TRP A 120 -8.82 -2.79 -14.42
C TRP A 120 -8.92 -1.33 -13.99
N PRO A 121 -9.98 -0.92 -13.26
CA PRO A 121 -10.04 0.40 -12.67
C PRO A 121 -8.79 0.68 -11.83
N ALA A 122 -8.08 1.76 -12.13
CA ALA A 122 -6.79 2.05 -11.50
C ALA A 122 -6.92 2.14 -9.97
N TRP A 123 -8.02 2.74 -9.50
CA TRP A 123 -8.30 2.86 -8.07
C TRP A 123 -8.41 1.50 -7.36
N ILE A 124 -9.02 0.47 -7.99
CA ILE A 124 -9.12 -0.88 -7.40
C ILE A 124 -7.71 -1.44 -7.19
N LEU A 125 -6.86 -1.33 -8.21
CA LEU A 125 -5.49 -1.85 -8.16
C LEU A 125 -4.67 -1.12 -7.07
N ILE A 126 -4.78 0.20 -6.99
CA ILE A 126 -4.10 1.00 -5.97
C ILE A 126 -4.62 0.66 -4.56
N THR A 127 -5.93 0.45 -4.40
CA THR A 127 -6.52 0.00 -3.12
C THR A 127 -6.00 -1.38 -2.72
N ILE A 128 -5.89 -2.33 -3.66
CA ILE A 128 -5.29 -3.64 -3.40
C ILE A 128 -3.82 -3.49 -2.98
N HIS A 129 -3.05 -2.60 -3.63
CA HIS A 129 -1.67 -2.30 -3.23
C HIS A 129 -1.59 -1.74 -1.80
N PHE A 130 -2.47 -0.80 -1.45
CA PHE A 130 -2.56 -0.26 -0.10
C PHE A 130 -2.82 -1.36 0.94
N VAL A 131 -3.82 -2.22 0.71
CA VAL A 131 -4.14 -3.33 1.61
C VAL A 131 -2.98 -4.34 1.74
N SER A 132 -2.23 -4.53 0.66
CA SER A 132 -1.09 -5.47 0.60
C SER A 132 0.10 -5.04 1.45
N PHE A 133 0.37 -3.73 1.56
CA PHE A 133 1.60 -3.24 2.18
C PHE A 133 1.38 -2.24 3.32
N TYR A 134 0.45 -1.30 3.17
CA TYR A 134 0.27 -0.21 4.11
C TYR A 134 -0.46 -0.65 5.37
N LEU A 135 -1.52 -1.46 5.22
CA LEU A 135 -2.24 -2.02 6.37
C LEU A 135 -1.34 -2.97 7.19
N ASP A 136 -0.59 -3.84 6.52
CA ASP A 136 0.37 -4.71 7.20
C ASP A 136 1.48 -3.89 7.89
N LEU A 137 1.94 -2.78 7.30
CA LEU A 137 2.87 -1.85 7.95
C LEU A 137 2.28 -1.26 9.23
N ALA A 138 1.02 -0.80 9.17
CA ALA A 138 0.32 -0.22 10.30
C ALA A 138 0.09 -1.24 11.44
N LEU A 139 -0.43 -2.43 11.09
CA LEU A 139 -0.79 -3.49 12.02
C LEU A 139 0.45 -4.12 12.69
N LYS A 140 1.54 -4.33 11.93
CA LYS A 140 2.78 -4.86 12.51
C LYS A 140 3.50 -3.87 13.41
N LYS A 141 3.33 -2.55 13.18
CA LYS A 141 4.15 -1.55 13.87
C LYS A 141 3.50 -0.83 15.03
N ARG A 142 2.17 -0.89 15.24
CA ARG A 142 1.46 -0.04 16.24
C ARG A 142 2.17 1.30 16.39
N ILE A 143 2.14 2.07 15.29
CA ILE A 143 2.89 3.31 15.10
C ILE A 143 2.70 4.20 16.35
N ARG A 144 3.73 4.29 17.21
CA ARG A 144 3.85 5.44 18.11
C ARG A 144 4.46 6.57 17.27
N GLN A 145 3.83 7.74 17.33
CA GLN A 145 4.35 8.99 16.78
C GLN A 145 5.78 9.21 17.29
N SER A 146 6.77 8.89 16.47
CA SER A 146 8.15 9.32 16.67
C SER A 146 8.62 9.94 15.37
N HIS A 147 8.54 11.27 15.32
CA HIS A 147 8.99 12.15 14.25
C HIS A 147 10.52 12.15 14.10
N GLU A 148 11.11 11.02 13.72
CA GLU A 148 12.53 11.00 13.35
C GLU A 148 12.75 10.07 12.13
N LEU A 149 12.23 10.48 10.98
CA LEU A 149 12.68 10.01 9.68
C LEU A 149 13.30 11.21 8.95
N HIS A 150 14.63 11.21 8.84
CA HIS A 150 15.37 12.22 8.10
C HIS A 150 15.19 11.96 6.59
N SER A 151 14.68 12.97 5.87
CA SER A 151 14.42 12.94 4.43
C SER A 151 15.07 14.15 3.74
N ASP A 152 15.54 13.96 2.51
CA ASP A 152 16.19 14.98 1.68
C ASP A 152 15.23 16.15 1.39
N PHE A 153 15.73 17.38 1.60
CA PHE A 153 14.96 18.63 1.60
C PHE A 153 14.15 18.93 0.31
N GLN A 154 14.50 18.36 -0.85
CA GLN A 154 13.77 18.61 -2.10
C GLN A 154 12.51 17.72 -2.24
N SER A 155 12.57 16.46 -1.80
CA SER A 155 11.43 15.54 -1.86
C SER A 155 10.33 15.86 -0.85
N GLN A 156 10.66 16.60 0.20
CA GLN A 156 9.72 16.92 1.27
C GLN A 156 8.53 17.73 0.76
N SER A 157 8.74 18.69 -0.14
CA SER A 157 7.67 19.55 -0.67
C SER A 157 6.61 18.80 -1.47
N GLN A 158 7.02 17.80 -2.28
CA GLN A 158 6.10 16.97 -3.06
C GLN A 158 5.31 16.01 -2.17
N ILE A 159 5.98 15.40 -1.19
CA ILE A 159 5.33 14.53 -0.19
C ILE A 159 4.33 15.35 0.64
N ASP A 160 4.72 16.54 1.10
CA ASP A 160 3.85 17.41 1.88
C ASP A 160 2.62 17.86 1.08
N HIS A 161 2.81 18.21 -0.20
CA HIS A 161 1.72 18.56 -1.09
C HIS A 161 0.75 17.38 -1.31
N LEU A 162 1.28 16.18 -1.54
CA LEU A 162 0.48 14.97 -1.71
C LEU A 162 -0.31 14.64 -0.44
N CYS A 163 0.36 14.60 0.71
CA CYS A 163 -0.24 14.33 2.01
C CYS A 163 -1.33 15.35 2.36
N LYS A 164 -1.11 16.64 2.07
CA LYS A 164 -2.13 17.68 2.23
C LYS A 164 -3.36 17.41 1.37
N ARG A 165 -3.19 17.05 0.11
CA ARG A 165 -4.32 16.70 -0.77
C ARG A 165 -5.07 15.45 -0.28
N LEU A 166 -4.34 14.46 0.22
CA LEU A 166 -4.93 13.26 0.82
C LEU A 166 -5.77 13.60 2.06
N SER A 167 -5.29 14.45 2.95
CA SER A 167 -6.06 14.84 4.15
C SER A 167 -7.26 15.74 3.85
N GLU A 168 -7.20 16.53 2.77
CA GLU A 168 -8.35 17.31 2.29
C GLU A 168 -9.45 16.42 1.67
N GLN A 169 -9.08 15.33 1.00
CA GLN A 169 -10.03 14.43 0.33
C GLN A 169 -10.51 13.26 1.20
N PHE A 170 -9.69 12.81 2.15
CA PHE A 170 -10.00 11.69 3.01
C PHE A 170 -10.05 12.17 4.48
N PRO A 171 -11.16 11.96 5.21
CA PRO A 171 -11.29 12.37 6.61
C PRO A 171 -10.43 11.52 7.57
N HIS A 172 -9.51 10.74 7.01
CA HIS A 172 -8.91 9.58 7.62
C HIS A 172 -7.39 9.77 7.78
N GLN A 173 -6.97 10.25 8.96
CA GLN A 173 -5.58 10.64 9.30
C GLN A 173 -4.51 9.54 9.05
N TRP A 174 -4.89 8.28 9.01
CA TRP A 174 -4.00 7.12 8.87
C TRP A 174 -3.60 6.92 7.41
N LEU A 175 -4.44 7.30 6.44
CA LEU A 175 -4.04 7.26 5.04
C LEU A 175 -2.89 8.22 4.79
N GLU A 176 -3.01 9.46 5.26
CA GLU A 176 -1.94 10.45 5.22
C GLU A 176 -0.68 9.93 5.96
N LEU A 177 -0.84 9.49 7.21
CA LEU A 177 0.26 9.03 8.04
C LEU A 177 1.02 7.86 7.39
N LEU A 178 0.31 6.84 6.89
CA LEU A 178 0.93 5.67 6.28
C LEU A 178 1.56 6.00 4.93
N THR A 179 0.96 6.90 4.15
CA THR A 179 1.53 7.42 2.90
C THR A 179 2.83 8.16 3.14
N ARG A 180 2.82 9.09 4.09
CA ARG A 180 4.03 9.80 4.52
C ARG A 180 5.10 8.82 4.99
N LEU A 181 4.76 7.93 5.91
CA LEU A 181 5.68 6.95 6.48
C LEU A 181 6.31 6.06 5.40
N TRP A 182 5.52 5.59 4.43
CA TRP A 182 6.00 4.76 3.33
C TRP A 182 6.96 5.54 2.42
N LEU A 183 6.57 6.75 1.99
CA LEU A 183 7.37 7.59 1.09
C LEU A 183 8.70 8.01 1.73
N GLU A 184 8.69 8.34 3.01
CA GLU A 184 9.89 8.72 3.78
C GLU A 184 10.81 7.51 4.06
N SER A 185 10.28 6.28 3.99
CA SER A 185 11.05 5.03 4.23
C SER A 185 11.41 4.26 2.97
N THR A 186 11.24 4.86 1.78
CA THR A 186 11.58 4.23 0.48
C THR A 186 13.03 3.80 0.38
N HIS A 187 13.95 4.53 1.02
CA HIS A 187 15.39 4.23 1.08
C HIS A 187 15.79 3.23 2.17
N CYS A 188 14.86 2.84 3.03
CA CYS A 188 15.14 1.87 4.09
C CYS A 188 15.19 0.44 3.53
N SER A 189 16.05 -0.40 4.11
CA SER A 189 16.06 -1.84 3.85
C SER A 189 14.67 -2.45 4.11
N ARG A 190 14.32 -3.49 3.35
CA ARG A 190 13.02 -4.18 3.46
C ARG A 190 13.13 -5.51 4.21
N ASP A 191 12.07 -5.90 4.92
CA ASP A 191 11.95 -7.23 5.53
C ASP A 191 11.51 -8.28 4.50
N ALA A 192 11.45 -9.56 4.89
CA ALA A 192 11.00 -10.64 4.00
C ALA A 192 9.57 -10.44 3.44
N SER A 193 8.78 -9.54 4.04
CA SER A 193 7.46 -9.15 3.55
C SER A 193 7.46 -7.88 2.68
N GLY A 194 8.62 -7.35 2.30
CA GLY A 194 8.74 -6.13 1.48
C GLY A 194 8.45 -4.83 2.25
N LEU A 195 8.24 -4.91 3.57
CA LEU A 195 7.94 -3.75 4.40
C LEU A 195 9.24 -3.06 4.82
N PRO A 196 9.28 -1.72 4.90
CA PRO A 196 10.47 -1.02 5.37
C PRO A 196 10.83 -1.42 6.81
N LEU A 197 12.11 -1.68 7.06
CA LEU A 197 12.70 -1.95 8.38
C LEU A 197 12.85 -0.66 9.20
N ILE A 198 11.75 0.03 9.43
CA ILE A 198 11.66 1.12 10.42
C ILE A 198 11.78 0.47 11.81
N LYS A 199 12.72 0.93 12.65
CA LYS A 199 12.93 0.42 14.01
C LYS A 199 11.61 0.46 14.80
N SER A 200 10.98 -0.68 15.08
CA SER A 200 9.91 -0.78 16.08
C SER A 200 9.84 -2.18 16.73
N LEU A 201 9.23 -2.16 17.93
CA LEU A 201 9.16 -3.12 19.06
C LEU A 201 9.11 -4.65 18.75
N PRO A 202 9.38 -5.50 19.77
CA PRO A 202 9.42 -6.95 19.64
C PRO A 202 8.14 -7.51 19.01
N ARG A 203 8.33 -8.37 18.00
CA ARG A 203 7.25 -9.06 17.27
C ARG A 203 6.31 -9.79 18.22
N GLN A 204 5.00 -9.53 18.12
CA GLN A 204 4.02 -10.59 18.36
C GLN A 204 3.87 -11.39 17.07
N ALA A 205 4.35 -12.63 17.10
CA ALA A 205 4.13 -13.59 16.03
C ALA A 205 2.66 -14.04 16.07
N LEU A 206 1.80 -13.37 15.31
CA LEU A 206 0.51 -13.94 14.95
C LEU A 206 0.69 -14.72 13.66
N THR A 207 0.60 -16.05 13.77
CA THR A 207 0.53 -17.03 12.68
C THR A 207 -0.81 -16.92 11.96
N ILE A 208 -1.03 -15.80 11.28
CA ILE A 208 -2.22 -15.59 10.46
C ILE A 208 -1.75 -15.09 9.10
N THR A 209 -2.11 -15.80 8.03
CA THR A 209 -1.86 -15.45 6.62
C THR A 209 -2.15 -13.96 6.39
N SER A 210 -1.15 -13.19 5.97
CA SER A 210 -1.28 -11.72 5.93
C SER A 210 -2.21 -11.28 4.79
N SER A 211 -2.85 -10.11 4.92
CA SER A 211 -3.76 -9.58 3.89
C SER A 211 -3.10 -9.46 2.53
N ARG A 212 -1.78 -9.21 2.52
CA ARG A 212 -0.93 -9.30 1.34
C ARG A 212 -1.10 -10.60 0.57
N THR A 213 -1.08 -11.76 1.23
CA THR A 213 -1.17 -13.04 0.53
C THR A 213 -2.48 -13.15 -0.24
N SER A 214 -3.59 -12.76 0.39
CA SER A 214 -4.89 -12.74 -0.28
C SER A 214 -4.91 -11.78 -1.46
N CYS A 215 -4.39 -10.57 -1.31
CA CYS A 215 -4.35 -9.56 -2.36
C CYS A 215 -3.45 -9.96 -3.55
N GLU A 216 -2.26 -10.49 -3.28
CA GLU A 216 -1.27 -10.84 -4.31
C GLU A 216 -1.72 -12.04 -5.16
N VAL A 217 -2.44 -13.00 -4.58
CA VAL A 217 -3.03 -14.13 -5.34
C VAL A 217 -4.03 -13.66 -6.39
N LEU A 218 -4.63 -12.49 -6.25
CA LEU A 218 -5.55 -11.96 -7.29
C LEU A 218 -4.82 -11.12 -8.34
N LEU A 219 -3.66 -10.59 -7.97
CA LEU A 219 -2.81 -9.81 -8.86
C LEU A 219 -2.04 -10.73 -9.82
N PHE A 220 -1.72 -11.97 -9.39
CA PHE A 220 -0.89 -12.94 -10.11
C PHE A 220 -1.61 -14.25 -10.41
#